data_AF-A0A7S4HT77-F1
#
_entry.id   AF-A0A7S4HT77-F1
#
_cell.length_a   1.000
_cell.length_b   1.000
_cell.length_c   1.000
_cell.angle_alpha   90.00
_cell.angle_beta   90.00
_cell.angle_gamma   90.00
#
_symmetry.space_group_name_H-M   'P 1'
#
loop_
_entity.id
_entity.type
_entity.pdbx_description
1 polymer ?
#
loop_
_entity_poly.entity_id
_entity_poly.type
_entity_poly.pdbx_seq_one_letter_code
_entity_poly.pdbx_strand_id
1 'polypeptide(L)'
;SCLGAALQSLTGAPRLLQAIANDNLMPVLARFGGKGEPKLALVLTFCISACCVFTGEIDFIAPIITMFFLLCYLSVNTACLLQDLMQEPNWRPRFQFYHPLSALMGMILCLFIMFYTAPLIALGSILIVALLYVYISFKKVEAQWGDGTVGLRYERARSSLMELEKLGADKDTHTKNWRPQILMMCKVDLDAPGLMMSQRGALTFVKQLKGGRGLSIL
;
A
#
# COMPACT_ATOMS: atom_id res chain seq x y z
N SER A 1 10.86 34.09 -14.05
CA SER A 1 10.18 32.78 -14.00
C SER A 1 11.09 31.66 -13.51
N CYS A 2 12.27 31.42 -14.11
CA CYS A 2 13.15 30.31 -13.74
C CYS A 2 13.62 30.30 -12.28
N LEU A 3 13.99 31.47 -11.73
CA LEU A 3 14.41 31.60 -10.32
C LEU A 3 13.30 31.21 -9.33
N GLY A 4 12.05 31.58 -9.61
CA GLY A 4 10.92 31.22 -8.76
C GLY A 4 10.66 29.72 -8.72
N ALA A 5 10.67 29.07 -9.90
CA ALA A 5 10.54 27.62 -10.01
C ALA A 5 11.72 26.89 -9.33
N ALA A 6 12.94 27.41 -9.47
CA ALA A 6 14.12 26.85 -8.80
C ALA A 6 14.02 26.96 -7.28
N LEU A 7 13.59 28.10 -6.72
CA LEU A 7 13.39 28.30 -5.29
C LEU A 7 12.27 27.38 -4.74
N GLN A 8 11.19 27.20 -5.49
CA GLN A 8 10.13 26.27 -5.12
C GLN A 8 10.64 24.83 -5.04
N SER A 9 11.42 24.38 -6.03
CA SER A 9 12.01 23.04 -6.03
C SER A 9 13.05 22.87 -4.91
N LEU A 10 13.88 23.89 -4.64
CA LEU A 10 14.91 23.87 -3.60
C LEU A 10 14.31 23.82 -2.18
N THR A 11 13.12 24.38 -1.97
CA THR A 11 12.41 24.33 -0.68
C THR A 11 11.49 23.12 -0.57
N GLY A 12 10.94 22.63 -1.67
CA GLY A 12 10.04 21.48 -1.71
C GLY A 12 10.75 20.13 -1.54
N ALA A 13 11.84 19.88 -2.26
CA ALA A 13 12.53 18.59 -2.25
C ALA A 13 13.06 18.18 -0.86
N PRO A 14 13.69 19.06 -0.07
CA PRO A 14 14.14 18.72 1.29
C PRO A 14 13.01 18.35 2.23
N ARG A 15 11.85 19.01 2.10
CA ARG A 15 10.66 18.74 2.92
C ARG A 15 10.05 17.39 2.57
N LEU A 16 10.01 17.03 1.28
CA LEU A 16 9.60 15.69 0.84
C LEU A 16 10.54 14.61 1.39
N LEU A 17 11.86 14.83 1.32
CA LEU A 17 12.83 13.89 1.86
C LEU A 17 12.70 13.73 3.38
N GLN A 18 12.48 14.83 4.11
CA GLN A 18 12.25 14.82 5.55
C GLN A 18 10.96 14.08 5.93
N ALA A 19 9.88 14.25 5.17
CA ALA A 19 8.64 13.51 5.38
C ALA A 19 8.87 12.00 5.22
N ILE A 20 9.52 11.57 4.13
CA ILE A 20 9.84 10.16 3.88
C ILE A 20 10.76 9.59 4.98
N ALA A 21 11.71 10.38 5.48
CA ALA A 21 12.59 9.97 6.57
C ALA A 21 11.83 9.78 7.89
N ASN A 22 10.82 10.62 8.16
CA ASN A 22 9.96 10.50 9.34
C ASN A 22 9.04 9.27 9.26
N ASP A 23 8.73 8.78 8.06
CA ASP A 23 7.95 7.55 7.85
C ASP A 23 8.73 6.27 8.21
N ASN A 24 10.03 6.39 8.57
CA ASN A 24 10.90 5.29 9.01
C ASN A 24 10.95 4.07 8.05
N LEU A 25 10.71 4.29 6.75
CA LEU A 25 10.72 3.25 5.72
C LEU A 25 12.11 2.63 5.51
N MET A 26 13.16 3.44 5.61
CA MET A 26 14.55 3.01 5.42
C MET A 26 15.45 3.59 6.52
N PRO A 27 16.22 2.75 7.26
CA PRO A 27 17.08 3.23 8.34
C PRO A 27 18.17 4.19 7.86
N VAL A 28 18.60 4.07 6.60
CA VAL A 28 19.59 4.96 5.98
C VAL A 28 19.07 6.40 5.87
N LEU A 29 17.76 6.59 5.70
CA LEU A 29 17.13 7.90 5.55
C LEU A 29 16.79 8.56 6.89
N ALA A 30 16.78 7.81 8.00
CA ALA A 30 16.38 8.31 9.32
C ALA A 30 17.18 9.56 9.77
N ARG A 31 18.45 9.69 9.35
CA ARG A 31 19.31 10.87 9.60
C ARG A 31 18.76 12.18 9.02
N PHE A 32 17.86 12.12 8.04
CA PHE A 32 17.23 13.28 7.41
C PHE A 32 15.88 13.63 8.05
N GLY A 33 15.41 12.84 9.01
CA GLY A 33 14.17 13.08 9.76
C GLY A 33 14.32 14.17 10.81
N GLY A 34 13.19 14.61 11.38
CA GLY A 34 13.13 15.61 12.43
C GLY A 34 11.91 16.55 12.32
N LYS A 35 11.72 17.40 13.33
CA LYS A 35 10.70 18.45 13.35
C LYS A 35 11.34 19.81 13.04
N GLY A 36 10.71 20.60 12.17
CA GLY A 36 11.19 21.93 11.76
C GLY A 36 11.97 21.90 10.44
N GLU A 37 12.94 22.81 10.29
CA GLU A 37 13.63 23.02 9.01
C GLU A 37 14.60 21.87 8.65
N PRO A 38 14.50 21.29 7.44
CA PRO A 38 15.30 20.16 7.00
C PRO A 38 16.73 20.56 6.59
N LYS A 39 17.59 20.95 7.54
CA LYS A 39 18.95 21.44 7.24
C LYS A 39 19.81 20.41 6.50
N LEU A 40 19.82 19.16 6.96
CA LEU A 40 20.62 18.09 6.35
C LEU A 40 20.12 17.70 4.95
N ALA A 41 18.80 17.62 4.77
CA ALA A 41 18.21 17.33 3.46
C ALA A 41 18.37 18.52 2.50
N LEU A 42 18.35 19.76 2.99
CA LEU A 42 18.63 20.95 2.18
C LEU A 42 20.05 20.94 1.65
N VAL A 43 21.04 20.63 2.50
CA VAL A 43 22.44 20.48 2.07
C VAL A 43 22.57 19.39 1.00
N LEU A 44 21.88 18.25 1.18
CA LEU A 44 21.89 17.18 0.19
C LEU A 44 21.30 17.65 -1.17
N THR A 45 20.12 18.28 -1.15
CA THR A 45 19.49 18.81 -2.36
C THR A 45 20.37 19.86 -3.03
N PHE A 46 21.00 20.75 -2.26
CA PHE A 46 21.94 21.73 -2.77
C PHE A 46 23.13 21.05 -3.46
N CYS A 47 23.77 20.07 -2.82
CA CYS A 47 24.89 19.33 -3.42
C CYS A 47 24.49 18.64 -4.73
N ILE A 48 23.34 17.94 -4.77
CA ILE A 48 22.86 17.27 -5.99
C ILE A 48 22.60 18.31 -7.10
N SER A 49 21.94 19.41 -6.76
CA SER A 49 21.66 20.48 -7.74
C SER A 49 22.95 21.15 -8.25
N ALA A 50 23.93 21.37 -7.38
CA ALA A 50 25.22 21.94 -7.76
C ALA A 50 25.99 21.01 -8.69
N CYS A 51 26.00 19.69 -8.44
CA CYS A 51 26.58 18.70 -9.35
C CYS A 51 25.94 18.77 -10.74
N CYS A 52 24.61 18.88 -10.83
CA CYS A 52 23.93 19.05 -12.12
C CYS A 52 24.33 20.35 -12.83
N VAL A 53 24.49 21.45 -12.08
CA VAL A 53 24.94 22.74 -12.65
C VAL A 53 26.38 22.64 -13.17
N PHE A 54 27.28 21.94 -12.47
CA PHE A 54 28.67 21.77 -12.90
C PHE A 54 28.83 20.98 -14.21
N THR A 55 27.87 20.11 -14.56
CA THR A 55 27.87 19.41 -15.85
C THR A 55 27.75 20.39 -17.03
N GLY A 56 27.15 21.58 -16.84
CA GLY A 56 27.14 22.67 -17.82
C GLY A 56 26.27 22.45 -19.07
N GLU A 57 25.83 21.21 -19.32
CA GLU A 57 25.04 20.84 -20.50
C GLU A 57 23.61 20.45 -20.13
N ILE A 58 22.65 21.30 -20.51
CA ILE A 58 21.22 21.11 -20.20
C ILE A 58 20.64 19.92 -20.95
N ASP A 59 21.10 19.70 -22.19
CA ASP A 59 20.59 18.63 -23.07
C ASP A 59 20.89 17.24 -22.52
N PHE A 60 21.96 17.09 -21.73
CA PHE A 60 22.26 15.85 -21.02
C PHE A 60 21.33 15.62 -19.81
N ILE A 61 20.97 16.70 -19.11
CA ILE A 61 20.22 16.64 -17.84
C ILE A 61 18.72 16.47 -18.10
N ALA A 62 18.19 17.07 -19.17
CA ALA A 62 16.76 17.09 -19.46
C ALA A 62 16.13 15.69 -19.56
N PRO A 63 16.72 14.69 -20.27
CA PRO A 63 16.19 13.33 -20.30
C PRO A 63 16.19 12.66 -18.93
N ILE A 64 17.21 12.89 -18.11
CA ILE A 64 17.33 12.29 -16.76
C ILE A 64 16.19 12.78 -15.86
N ILE A 65 15.97 14.10 -15.82
CA ILE A 65 14.88 14.69 -15.02
C ILE A 65 13.52 14.20 -15.53
N THR A 66 13.35 14.13 -16.85
CA THR A 66 12.12 13.63 -17.48
C THR A 66 11.81 12.20 -17.06
N MET A 67 12.82 11.32 -16.98
CA MET A 67 12.64 9.94 -16.50
C MET A 67 12.13 9.88 -15.06
N PHE A 68 12.68 10.69 -14.15
CA PHE A 68 12.21 10.72 -12.76
C PHE A 68 10.75 11.19 -12.63
N PHE A 69 10.35 12.20 -13.42
CA PHE A 69 8.95 12.65 -13.43
C PHE A 69 8.01 11.61 -14.04
N LEU A 70 8.39 11.00 -15.17
CA LEU A 70 7.59 9.94 -15.80
C LEU A 70 7.42 8.72 -14.89
N LEU A 71 8.45 8.34 -14.12
CA LEU A 71 8.32 7.28 -13.11
C LEU A 71 7.33 7.61 -12.01
N CYS A 72 7.32 8.87 -11.54
CA CYS A 72 6.37 9.32 -10.54
C CYS A 72 4.94 9.24 -11.08
N TYR A 73 4.70 9.75 -12.29
CA TYR A 73 3.40 9.67 -12.95
C TYR A 73 2.97 8.24 -13.26
N LEU A 74 3.92 7.39 -13.68
CA LEU A 74 3.67 5.97 -13.88
C LEU A 74 3.22 5.31 -12.57
N SER A 75 3.97 5.52 -11.49
CA SER A 75 3.69 4.92 -10.18
C SER A 75 2.33 5.34 -9.64
N VAL A 76 1.96 6.62 -9.77
CA VAL A 76 0.65 7.13 -9.34
C VAL A 76 -0.47 6.53 -10.19
N ASN A 77 -0.34 6.52 -11.51
CA ASN A 77 -1.36 5.94 -12.40
C ASN A 77 -1.54 4.42 -12.15
N THR A 78 -0.43 3.69 -11.96
CA THR A 78 -0.47 2.28 -11.61
C THR A 78 -1.11 2.04 -10.24
N ALA A 79 -0.81 2.87 -9.24
CA ALA A 79 -1.41 2.75 -7.91
C ALA A 79 -2.94 2.96 -7.95
N CYS A 80 -3.43 4.01 -8.63
CA CYS A 80 -4.86 4.25 -8.81
C CYS A 80 -5.56 3.08 -9.51
N LEU A 81 -4.96 2.58 -10.60
CA LEU A 81 -5.50 1.46 -11.36
C LEU A 81 -5.54 0.17 -10.53
N LEU A 82 -4.48 -0.10 -9.76
CA LEU A 82 -4.41 -1.28 -8.91
C LEU A 82 -5.45 -1.22 -7.78
N GLN A 83 -5.65 -0.05 -7.17
CA GLN A 83 -6.64 0.15 -6.11
C GLN A 83 -8.08 -0.05 -6.62
N ASP A 84 -8.39 0.45 -7.83
CA ASP A 84 -9.68 0.17 -8.48
C ASP A 84 -9.85 -1.31 -8.83
N LEU A 85 -8.84 -1.93 -9.42
CA LEU A 85 -8.90 -3.33 -9.86
C LEU A 85 -9.03 -4.29 -8.68
N MET A 86 -8.35 -4.00 -7.57
CA MET A 86 -8.42 -4.79 -6.34
C MET A 86 -9.65 -4.49 -5.49
N GLN A 87 -10.46 -3.49 -5.87
CA GLN A 87 -11.60 -3.00 -5.08
C GLN A 87 -11.23 -2.72 -3.63
N GLU A 88 -10.16 -1.95 -3.43
CA GLU A 88 -9.65 -1.63 -2.09
C GLU A 88 -10.75 -0.88 -1.30
N PRO A 89 -11.09 -1.28 -0.06
CA PRO A 89 -12.30 -0.80 0.64
C PRO A 89 -12.27 0.70 0.96
N ASN A 90 -11.06 1.23 1.17
CA ASN A 90 -10.83 2.64 1.47
C ASN A 90 -10.72 3.51 0.20
N TRP A 91 -10.67 2.90 -0.98
CA TRP A 91 -10.56 3.62 -2.24
C TRP A 91 -11.95 4.02 -2.76
N ARG A 92 -12.28 5.31 -2.67
CA ARG A 92 -13.56 5.89 -3.11
C ARG A 92 -13.33 7.22 -3.82
N PRO A 93 -12.86 7.20 -5.08
CA PRO A 93 -12.63 8.42 -5.84
C PRO A 93 -13.95 9.16 -6.04
N ARG A 94 -14.07 10.37 -5.45
CA ARG A 94 -15.28 11.21 -5.54
C ARG A 94 -15.26 12.19 -6.71
N PHE A 95 -14.15 12.23 -7.44
CA PHE A 95 -13.98 13.16 -8.55
C PHE A 95 -14.81 12.71 -9.77
N GLN A 96 -15.58 13.62 -10.36
CA GLN A 96 -16.59 13.30 -11.37
C GLN A 96 -16.01 12.73 -12.67
N PHE A 97 -14.82 13.17 -13.09
CA PHE A 97 -14.17 12.72 -14.33
C PHE A 97 -13.13 11.62 -14.09
N TYR A 98 -13.09 11.04 -12.89
CA TYR A 98 -12.23 9.91 -12.62
C TYR A 98 -12.81 8.64 -13.24
N HIS A 99 -12.00 7.92 -14.01
CA HIS A 99 -12.33 6.60 -14.52
C HIS A 99 -11.06 5.74 -14.57
N PRO A 100 -11.08 4.45 -14.21
CA PRO A 100 -9.87 3.60 -14.22
C PRO A 100 -9.17 3.56 -15.59
N LEU A 101 -9.95 3.71 -16.68
CA LEU A 101 -9.41 3.80 -18.03
C LEU A 101 -8.49 5.02 -18.24
N SER A 102 -8.76 6.16 -17.60
CA SER A 102 -7.89 7.33 -17.74
C SER A 102 -6.54 7.10 -17.05
N ALA A 103 -6.52 6.40 -15.90
CA ALA A 103 -5.30 5.95 -15.27
C ALA A 103 -4.54 4.93 -16.13
N LEU A 104 -5.25 3.98 -16.78
CA LEU A 104 -4.64 3.03 -17.72
C LEU A 104 -3.99 3.75 -18.92
N MET A 105 -4.69 4.70 -19.53
CA MET A 105 -4.17 5.49 -20.63
C MET A 105 -2.93 6.29 -20.20
N GLY A 106 -2.97 6.92 -19.02
CA GLY A 106 -1.83 7.64 -18.45
C GLY A 106 -0.62 6.74 -18.23
N MET A 107 -0.84 5.53 -17.69
CA MET A 107 0.20 4.53 -17.48
C MET A 107 0.86 4.09 -18.81
N ILE A 108 0.05 3.76 -19.82
CA ILE A 108 0.54 3.37 -21.15
C ILE A 108 1.32 4.52 -21.80
N LEU A 109 0.80 5.75 -21.73
CA LEU A 109 1.46 6.92 -22.30
C LEU A 109 2.81 7.21 -21.61
N CYS A 110 2.87 7.09 -20.28
CA CYS A 110 4.12 7.26 -19.54
C CYS A 110 5.17 6.22 -19.96
N LEU A 111 4.78 4.93 -20.04
CA LEU A 111 5.67 3.88 -20.51
C LEU A 111 6.14 4.13 -21.95
N PHE A 112 5.22 4.50 -22.84
CA PHE A 112 5.54 4.79 -24.23
C PHE A 112 6.61 5.90 -24.34
N ILE A 113 6.43 7.02 -23.64
CA ILE A 113 7.38 8.14 -23.66
C ILE A 113 8.73 7.73 -23.04
N MET A 114 8.73 6.98 -21.94
CA MET A 114 9.96 6.50 -21.30
C MET A 114 10.81 5.63 -22.25
N PHE A 115 10.18 4.64 -22.88
CA PHE A 115 10.87 3.75 -23.82
C PHE A 115 11.27 4.46 -25.12
N TYR A 116 10.49 5.46 -25.55
CA TYR A 116 10.80 6.27 -26.72
C TYR A 116 12.05 7.14 -26.51
N THR A 117 12.19 7.79 -25.34
CA THR A 117 13.31 8.69 -25.06
C THR A 117 14.61 7.94 -24.79
N ALA A 118 14.62 6.95 -23.88
CA ALA A 118 15.84 6.25 -23.50
C ALA A 118 15.53 4.85 -22.92
N PRO A 119 15.50 3.79 -23.74
CA PRO A 119 15.03 2.47 -23.30
C PRO A 119 15.91 1.83 -22.22
N LEU A 120 17.23 2.00 -22.27
CA LEU A 120 18.15 1.45 -21.28
C LEU A 120 17.97 2.10 -19.90
N ILE A 121 17.86 3.44 -19.87
CA ILE A 121 17.65 4.20 -18.63
C ILE A 121 16.25 3.89 -18.07
N ALA A 122 15.23 3.79 -18.94
CA ALA A 122 13.88 3.43 -18.54
C ALA A 122 13.84 2.05 -17.85
N LEU A 123 14.44 1.02 -18.45
CA LEU A 123 14.53 -0.32 -17.84
C LEU A 123 15.25 -0.29 -16.49
N GLY A 124 16.39 0.38 -16.40
CA GLY A 124 17.13 0.54 -15.15
C GLY A 124 16.30 1.21 -14.06
N SER A 125 15.55 2.25 -14.43
CA SER A 125 14.73 3.00 -13.49
C SER A 125 13.49 2.25 -13.00
N ILE A 126 12.81 1.51 -13.90
CA ILE A 126 11.68 0.65 -13.54
C ILE A 126 12.17 -0.48 -12.63
N LEU A 127 13.34 -1.04 -12.91
CA LEU A 127 13.97 -2.06 -12.07
C LEU A 127 14.28 -1.52 -10.67
N ILE A 128 14.85 -0.32 -10.55
CA ILE A 128 15.15 0.30 -9.25
C ILE A 128 13.87 0.51 -8.44
N VAL A 129 12.80 1.02 -9.06
CA VAL A 129 11.50 1.21 -8.39
C VAL A 129 10.90 -0.13 -7.97
N ALA A 130 10.97 -1.16 -8.82
CA ALA A 130 10.48 -2.50 -8.50
C ALA A 130 11.26 -3.12 -7.32
N LEU A 131 12.59 -3.01 -7.32
CA LEU A 131 13.43 -3.48 -6.21
C LEU A 131 13.12 -2.74 -4.90
N LEU A 132 12.92 -1.43 -4.96
CA LEU A 132 12.54 -0.62 -3.80
C LEU A 132 11.17 -1.03 -3.26
N TYR A 133 10.18 -1.24 -4.14
CA TYR A 133 8.86 -1.74 -3.75
C TYR A 133 8.94 -3.11 -3.06
N VAL A 134 9.70 -4.04 -3.65
CA VAL A 134 9.93 -5.38 -3.09
C VAL A 134 10.64 -5.29 -1.73
N TYR A 135 11.66 -4.44 -1.61
CA TYR A 135 12.37 -4.22 -0.35
C TYR A 135 11.45 -3.72 0.76
N ILE A 136 10.60 -2.72 0.49
CA ILE A 136 9.64 -2.19 1.45
C ILE A 136 8.62 -3.26 1.84
N SER A 137 8.12 -4.02 0.87
CA SER A 137 7.15 -5.11 1.10
C SER A 137 7.74 -6.20 2.01
N PHE A 138 9.00 -6.60 1.81
CA PHE A 138 9.65 -7.61 2.66
C PHE A 138 9.90 -7.12 4.08
N LYS A 139 10.26 -5.85 4.26
CA LYS A 139 10.60 -5.34 5.58
C LYS A 139 9.41 -5.25 6.52
N LYS A 140 8.16 -5.45 6.05
CA LYS A 140 6.91 -5.36 6.81
C LYS A 140 6.99 -4.26 7.87
N VAL A 141 7.42 -3.07 7.44
CA VAL A 141 7.48 -1.93 8.35
C VAL A 141 6.07 -1.80 8.90
N GLU A 142 5.91 -1.86 10.22
CA GLU A 142 4.66 -1.57 10.91
C GLU A 142 4.37 -0.09 10.71
N ALA A 143 3.94 0.24 9.50
CA ALA A 143 3.70 1.57 9.07
C ALA A 143 2.41 2.03 9.77
N GLN A 144 2.46 3.19 10.43
CA GLN A 144 1.31 3.71 11.20
C GLN A 144 0.06 3.94 10.33
N TRP A 145 0.20 3.94 9.00
CA TRP A 145 -0.88 4.18 8.02
C TRP A 145 -1.85 3.00 7.84
N GLY A 146 -1.69 1.92 8.62
CA GLY A 146 -2.52 0.73 8.51
C GLY A 146 -2.14 -0.15 7.31
N ASP A 147 -2.43 -1.44 7.42
CA ASP A 147 -2.11 -2.42 6.39
C ASP A 147 -3.29 -2.55 5.42
N GLY A 148 -3.12 -2.07 4.18
CA GLY A 148 -4.12 -2.22 3.12
C GLY A 148 -4.49 -3.69 2.88
N THR A 149 -3.59 -4.63 3.14
CA THR A 149 -3.92 -6.06 2.99
C THR A 149 -4.94 -6.55 4.00
N VAL A 150 -5.02 -5.94 5.19
CA VAL A 150 -6.06 -6.22 6.19
C VAL A 150 -7.40 -5.64 5.74
N GLY A 151 -7.38 -4.43 5.16
CA GLY A 151 -8.55 -3.81 4.54
C GLY A 151 -9.15 -4.71 3.45
N LEU A 152 -8.33 -5.16 2.50
CA LEU A 152 -8.75 -6.08 1.44
C LEU A 152 -9.35 -7.39 1.98
N ARG A 153 -8.74 -7.99 3.02
CA ARG A 153 -9.28 -9.20 3.65
C ARG A 153 -10.64 -8.95 4.30
N TYR A 154 -10.82 -7.79 4.94
CA TYR A 154 -12.07 -7.40 5.56
C TYR A 154 -13.19 -7.22 4.52
N GLU A 155 -12.92 -6.55 3.40
CA GLU A 155 -13.93 -6.36 2.35
C GLU A 155 -14.29 -7.66 1.64
N ARG A 156 -13.32 -8.57 1.43
CA ARG A 156 -13.63 -9.92 0.95
C ARG A 156 -14.56 -10.65 1.90
N ALA A 157 -14.28 -10.62 3.20
CA ALA A 157 -15.15 -11.24 4.20
C ALA A 157 -16.55 -10.62 4.20
N ARG A 158 -16.66 -9.27 4.15
CA ARG A 158 -17.92 -8.55 4.08
C ARG A 158 -18.70 -8.90 2.81
N SER A 159 -18.06 -8.88 1.64
CA SER A 159 -18.69 -9.20 0.36
C SER A 159 -19.24 -10.63 0.36
N SER A 160 -18.46 -11.60 0.85
CA SER A 160 -18.93 -12.98 1.02
C SER A 160 -20.11 -13.10 1.98
N LEU A 161 -20.14 -12.33 3.09
CA LEU A 161 -21.28 -12.31 4.01
C LEU A 161 -22.55 -11.72 3.36
N MET A 162 -22.43 -10.63 2.61
CA MET A 162 -23.55 -10.01 1.89
C MET A 162 -24.10 -10.94 0.80
N GLU A 163 -23.23 -11.69 0.13
CA GLU A 163 -23.63 -12.68 -0.88
C GLU A 163 -24.37 -13.87 -0.25
N LEU A 164 -23.91 -14.33 0.93
CA LEU A 164 -24.61 -15.35 1.72
C LEU A 164 -25.98 -14.87 2.22
N GLU A 165 -26.12 -13.59 2.62
CA GLU A 165 -27.41 -13.02 3.03
C GLU A 165 -28.41 -13.00 1.85
N LYS A 166 -27.97 -12.62 0.65
CA LYS A 166 -28.81 -12.66 -0.56
C LYS A 166 -29.25 -14.08 -0.91
N LEU A 167 -28.35 -15.05 -0.81
CA LEU A 167 -28.67 -16.47 -1.05
C LEU A 167 -29.59 -17.05 0.03
N GLY A 168 -29.43 -16.61 1.29
CA GLY A 168 -30.26 -17.05 2.42
C GLY A 168 -31.64 -16.37 2.49
N ALA A 169 -31.81 -15.20 1.87
CA ALA A 169 -33.11 -14.53 1.73
C ALA A 169 -34.07 -15.30 0.81
N ASP A 170 -33.53 -16.10 -0.11
CA ASP A 170 -34.29 -17.05 -0.92
C ASP A 170 -34.56 -18.31 -0.07
N LYS A 171 -35.79 -18.43 0.43
CA LYS A 171 -36.20 -19.35 1.51
C LYS A 171 -35.93 -20.84 1.23
N ASP A 172 -35.70 -21.21 -0.02
CA ASP A 172 -35.52 -22.60 -0.46
C ASP A 172 -34.04 -23.01 -0.62
N THR A 173 -33.09 -22.09 -0.39
CA THR A 173 -31.65 -22.36 -0.59
C THR A 173 -31.00 -22.97 0.66
N HIS A 174 -31.55 -24.07 1.18
CA HIS A 174 -30.82 -24.86 2.17
C HIS A 174 -29.79 -25.75 1.46
N THR A 175 -28.56 -25.80 1.97
CA THR A 175 -27.57 -26.75 1.44
C THR A 175 -28.10 -28.17 1.65
N LYS A 176 -28.31 -28.94 0.56
CA LYS A 176 -28.75 -30.35 0.65
C LYS A 176 -27.80 -31.22 1.47
N ASN A 177 -26.52 -30.81 1.55
CA ASN A 177 -25.52 -31.45 2.39
C ASN A 177 -25.44 -30.75 3.74
N TRP A 178 -25.75 -31.48 4.81
CA TRP A 178 -25.60 -30.99 6.18
C TRP A 178 -24.12 -30.74 6.52
N ARG A 179 -23.82 -29.57 7.09
CA ARG A 179 -22.50 -29.21 7.64
C ARG A 179 -22.70 -28.62 9.04
N PRO A 180 -22.23 -29.29 10.11
CA PRO A 180 -22.47 -28.80 11.47
C PRO A 180 -21.74 -27.48 11.73
N GLN A 181 -22.48 -26.44 12.09
CA GLN A 181 -21.96 -25.19 12.67
C GLN A 181 -22.22 -25.26 14.17
N ILE A 182 -21.16 -25.18 14.98
CA ILE A 182 -21.24 -25.47 16.42
C ILE A 182 -21.14 -24.15 17.18
N LEU A 183 -22.15 -23.88 18.01
CA LEU A 183 -22.11 -22.85 19.05
C LEU A 183 -21.90 -23.58 20.39
N MET A 184 -20.74 -23.39 20.99
CA MET A 184 -20.41 -23.98 22.29
C MET A 184 -20.59 -22.91 23.37
N MET A 185 -21.47 -23.13 24.33
CA MET A 185 -21.63 -22.22 25.47
C MET A 185 -20.66 -22.62 26.58
N CYS A 186 -19.69 -21.76 26.88
CA CYS A 186 -18.71 -22.01 27.92
C CYS A 186 -19.10 -21.28 29.22
N LYS A 187 -19.13 -21.99 30.35
CA LYS A 187 -19.18 -21.35 31.68
C LYS A 187 -17.78 -20.90 32.07
N VAL A 188 -17.63 -19.61 32.30
CA VAL A 188 -16.40 -19.01 32.83
C VAL A 188 -16.54 -18.94 34.35
N ASP A 189 -15.56 -19.50 35.05
CA ASP A 189 -15.47 -19.41 36.50
C ASP A 189 -14.75 -18.10 36.85
N LEU A 190 -15.48 -17.15 37.45
CA LEU A 190 -14.99 -15.80 37.75
C LEU A 190 -14.12 -15.77 39.01
N ASP A 191 -14.20 -16.81 39.85
CA ASP A 191 -13.55 -16.87 41.16
C ASP A 191 -12.15 -17.55 41.13
N ALA A 192 -11.76 -18.13 39.99
CA ALA A 192 -10.46 -18.76 39.81
C ALA A 192 -9.38 -17.74 39.36
N PRO A 193 -8.14 -17.80 39.92
CA PRO A 193 -7.05 -16.92 39.48
C PRO A 193 -6.62 -17.28 38.05
N GLY A 194 -6.99 -16.39 37.12
CA GLY A 194 -6.91 -16.57 35.67
C GLY A 194 -8.20 -17.17 35.14
N LEU A 195 -8.81 -16.55 34.11
CA LEU A 195 -10.05 -17.03 33.45
C LEU A 195 -9.92 -18.49 32.98
N MET A 196 -10.09 -19.43 33.90
CA MET A 196 -9.95 -20.86 33.67
C MET A 196 -11.32 -21.34 33.22
N MET A 197 -11.45 -21.63 31.91
CA MET A 197 -12.67 -22.28 31.43
C MET A 197 -12.81 -23.65 32.10
N SER A 198 -13.93 -23.85 32.80
CA SER A 198 -14.26 -25.07 33.53
C SER A 198 -14.28 -26.32 32.62
N GLN A 199 -14.57 -26.16 31.32
CA GLN A 199 -14.83 -27.26 30.39
C GLN A 199 -13.80 -27.38 29.24
N ARG A 200 -12.50 -27.49 29.57
CA ARG A 200 -11.43 -27.71 28.57
C ARG A 200 -11.60 -28.99 27.73
N GLY A 201 -12.23 -30.03 28.28
CA GLY A 201 -12.50 -31.28 27.56
C GLY A 201 -13.47 -31.10 26.38
N ALA A 202 -14.52 -30.30 26.57
CA ALA A 202 -15.51 -30.05 25.52
C ALA A 202 -14.93 -29.21 24.37
N LEU A 203 -14.03 -28.27 24.65
CA LEU A 203 -13.25 -27.53 23.64
C LEU A 203 -12.39 -28.48 22.79
N THR A 204 -11.74 -29.44 23.44
CA THR A 204 -10.90 -30.44 22.76
C THR A 204 -11.74 -31.35 21.87
N PHE A 205 -12.92 -31.76 22.33
CA PHE A 205 -13.86 -32.55 21.56
C PHE A 205 -14.38 -31.79 20.33
N VAL A 206 -14.80 -30.53 20.48
CA VAL A 206 -15.27 -29.69 19.35
C VAL A 206 -14.15 -29.50 18.31
N LYS A 207 -12.91 -29.30 18.77
CA LYS A 207 -11.74 -29.20 17.88
C LYS A 207 -11.51 -30.50 17.09
N GLN A 208 -11.61 -31.66 17.74
CA GLN A 208 -11.47 -32.97 17.09
C GLN A 208 -12.61 -33.22 16.10
N LEU A 209 -13.85 -32.93 16.50
CA LEU A 209 -15.06 -33.12 15.69
C LEU A 209 -15.02 -32.30 14.39
N LYS A 210 -14.46 -31.07 14.44
CA LYS A 210 -14.40 -30.16 13.28
C LYS A 210 -13.13 -30.32 12.45
N GLY A 211 -12.07 -30.94 12.98
CA GLY A 211 -10.78 -31.08 12.30
C GLY A 211 -10.20 -29.74 11.81
N GLY A 212 -10.53 -28.63 12.49
CA GLY A 212 -10.10 -27.28 12.11
C GLY A 212 -10.84 -26.65 10.91
N ARG A 213 -11.98 -27.19 10.48
CA ARG A 213 -12.74 -26.69 9.32
C ARG A 213 -14.14 -26.19 9.68
N GLY A 214 -14.59 -25.17 8.94
CA GLY A 214 -15.91 -24.56 9.10
C GLY A 214 -16.02 -23.65 10.33
N LEU A 215 -17.23 -23.17 10.61
CA LEU A 215 -17.48 -22.21 11.69
C LEU A 215 -17.68 -22.91 13.04
N SER A 216 -17.03 -22.39 14.08
CA SER A 216 -17.23 -22.74 15.49
C SER A 216 -17.16 -21.46 16.33
N ILE A 217 -18.18 -21.22 17.14
CA ILE A 217 -18.28 -20.05 18.03
C ILE A 217 -18.23 -20.57 19.46
N LEU A 218 -17.42 -19.94 20.31
CA LEU A 218 -17.18 -20.29 21.72
C LEU A 218 -17.81 -19.28 22.67
#